data_AF-A0A392QA63-F1
#
_entry.id   AF-A0A392QA63-F1
#
_cell.length_a   1.000
_cell.length_b   1.000
_cell.length_c   1.000
_cell.angle_alpha   90.00
_cell.angle_beta   90.00
_cell.angle_gamma   90.00
#
_symmetry.space_group_name_H-M   'P 1'
#
loop_
_entity.id
_entity.type
_entity.pdbx_description
1 polymer ?
#
loop_
_entity_poly.entity_id
_entity_poly.type
_entity_poly.pdbx_seq_one_letter_code
_entity_poly.pdbx_strand_id
1 'polypeptide(L)'
;MFPNIRSIVSKIYIPLDSKIDTLVWKSSISGLLSFKDAYLFHGQGGQNLAWAKLIWCSEIPPSKSLLSWRLVHDKLPTDNKLADK
;
A
#
# COMPACT_ATOMS: atom_id res chain seq x y z
N MET A 1 -9.12 -40.49 16.03
CA MET A 1 -9.25 -39.37 16.98
C MET A 1 -7.89 -38.70 17.09
N PHE A 2 -7.76 -37.39 16.85
CA PHE A 2 -6.47 -36.72 16.62
C PHE A 2 -5.72 -36.40 17.94
N PRO A 3 -4.73 -37.20 18.37
CA PRO A 3 -4.09 -37.03 19.68
C PRO A 3 -3.25 -35.75 19.76
N ASN A 4 -2.69 -35.33 18.63
CA ASN A 4 -1.91 -34.09 18.52
C ASN A 4 -2.76 -32.85 18.78
N ILE A 5 -3.99 -32.81 18.24
CA ILE A 5 -4.92 -31.69 18.47
C ILE A 5 -5.29 -31.61 19.96
N ARG A 6 -5.56 -32.76 20.61
CA ARG A 6 -5.87 -32.80 22.04
C ARG A 6 -4.74 -32.25 22.90
N SER A 7 -3.49 -32.58 22.57
CA SER A 7 -2.31 -32.03 23.26
C SER A 7 -2.20 -30.51 23.11
N ILE A 8 -2.46 -29.98 21.90
CA ILE A 8 -2.43 -28.53 21.65
C ILE A 8 -3.54 -27.82 22.44
N VAL A 9 -4.78 -28.30 22.35
CA VAL A 9 -5.94 -27.68 23.01
C VAL A 9 -5.77 -27.65 24.53
N SER A 10 -5.19 -28.70 25.12
CA SER A 10 -4.93 -28.72 26.57
C SER A 10 -3.97 -27.64 27.08
N LYS A 11 -3.17 -27.04 26.18
CA LYS A 11 -2.22 -25.97 26.49
C LYS A 11 -2.78 -24.58 26.26
N ILE A 12 -3.96 -24.46 25.63
CA ILE A 12 -4.59 -23.17 25.34
C ILE A 12 -5.42 -22.76 26.56
N TYR A 13 -5.01 -21.67 27.20
CA TYR A 13 -5.79 -21.05 28.27
C TYR A 13 -6.89 -20.16 27.67
N ILE A 14 -8.15 -20.49 27.93
CA ILE A 14 -9.30 -19.65 27.58
C ILE A 14 -9.67 -18.86 28.85
N PRO A 15 -9.60 -17.52 28.83
CA PRO A 15 -10.03 -16.70 29.96
C PRO A 15 -11.52 -16.95 30.28
N LEU A 16 -11.86 -17.15 31.56
CA LEU A 16 -13.27 -17.23 31.99
C LEU A 16 -13.95 -15.86 31.99
N ASP A 17 -13.18 -14.79 32.13
CA ASP A 17 -13.68 -13.43 32.11
C ASP A 17 -13.95 -12.98 30.67
N SER A 18 -15.11 -12.35 30.44
CA SER A 18 -15.40 -11.75 29.15
C SER A 18 -14.43 -10.60 28.90
N LYS A 19 -13.68 -10.71 27.81
CA LYS A 19 -12.85 -9.62 27.29
C LYS A 19 -13.40 -9.22 25.94
N ILE A 20 -13.34 -7.92 25.66
CA ILE A 20 -13.71 -7.40 24.35
C ILE A 20 -12.63 -7.83 23.36
N ASP A 21 -13.04 -8.41 22.24
CA ASP A 21 -12.14 -8.71 21.14
C ASP A 21 -11.50 -7.43 20.61
N THR A 22 -10.17 -7.47 20.45
CA THR A 22 -9.40 -6.33 19.95
C THR A 22 -8.73 -6.69 18.64
N LEU A 23 -8.72 -5.74 17.71
CA LEU A 23 -7.98 -5.88 16.46
C LEU A 23 -6.48 -5.70 16.77
N VAL A 24 -5.71 -6.76 16.56
CA VAL A 24 -4.26 -6.76 16.76
C VAL A 24 -3.55 -6.78 15.41
N TRP A 25 -2.78 -5.73 15.13
CA TRP A 25 -1.95 -5.66 13.94
C TRP A 25 -0.61 -6.36 14.17
N LYS A 26 -0.40 -7.49 13.51
CA LYS A 26 0.79 -8.35 13.71
C LYS A 26 2.13 -7.65 13.42
N SER A 27 2.12 -6.67 12.51
CA SER A 27 3.34 -5.92 12.15
C SER A 27 3.66 -4.77 13.12
N SER A 28 2.82 -4.54 14.13
CA SER A 28 3.01 -3.50 15.14
C SER A 28 3.61 -4.10 16.41
N ILE A 29 4.57 -3.41 17.03
CA ILE A 29 5.24 -3.84 18.28
C ILE A 29 4.26 -3.84 19.45
N SER A 30 3.32 -2.89 19.48
CA SER A 30 2.29 -2.79 20.52
C SER A 30 0.99 -3.54 20.18
N GLY A 31 0.90 -4.11 18.97
CA GLY A 31 -0.32 -4.71 18.44
C GLY A 31 -1.38 -3.69 18.02
N LEU A 32 -1.20 -2.39 18.28
CA LEU A 32 -2.13 -1.34 17.87
C LEU A 32 -1.82 -0.90 16.43
N LEU A 33 -2.87 -0.72 15.64
CA LEU A 33 -2.79 -0.14 14.30
C LEU A 33 -2.81 1.39 14.40
N SER A 34 -1.66 2.04 14.26
CA SER A 34 -1.60 3.48 14.04
C SER A 34 -1.58 3.82 12.55
N PHE A 35 -2.03 5.02 12.20
CA PHE A 35 -1.91 5.53 10.83
C PHE A 35 -0.46 5.54 10.34
N LYS A 36 0.47 5.89 11.23
CA LYS A 36 1.92 5.88 10.93
C LYS A 36 2.41 4.48 10.60
N ASP A 37 2.03 3.47 11.37
CA ASP A 37 2.46 2.09 11.14
C ASP A 37 1.84 1.53 9.87
N ALA A 38 0.57 1.84 9.60
CA ALA A 38 -0.09 1.47 8.35
C ALA A 38 0.61 2.10 7.13
N TYR A 39 0.94 3.39 7.22
CA TYR A 39 1.66 4.11 6.17
C TYR A 39 3.06 3.55 5.95
N LEU A 40 3.83 3.32 7.01
CA LEU A 40 5.18 2.74 6.89
C LEU A 40 5.15 1.31 6.37
N PHE A 41 4.12 0.53 6.71
CA PHE A 41 3.96 -0.83 6.22
C PHE A 41 3.67 -0.87 4.71
N HIS A 42 2.78 -0.01 4.21
CA HIS A 42 2.43 0.06 2.79
C HIS A 42 3.41 0.91 1.96
N GLY A 43 4.12 1.83 2.60
CA GLY A 43 5.00 2.81 1.97
C GLY A 43 6.44 2.35 1.77
N GLN A 44 6.79 1.11 2.14
CA GLN A 44 8.13 0.57 1.88
C GLN A 44 8.33 0.38 0.37
N GLY A 45 9.04 1.32 -0.24
CA GLY A 45 9.35 1.30 -1.66
C GLY A 45 8.42 2.19 -2.49
N GLY A 46 8.50 3.50 -2.26
CA GLY A 46 8.08 4.44 -3.31
C GLY A 46 8.87 4.14 -4.57
N GLN A 47 8.18 3.97 -5.71
CA GLN A 47 8.87 3.82 -6.98
C GLN A 47 9.69 5.10 -7.22
N ASN A 48 11.03 4.99 -7.29
CA ASN A 48 11.89 6.12 -7.66
C ASN A 48 11.75 6.36 -9.17
N LEU A 49 10.62 6.92 -9.55
CA LEU A 49 10.30 7.26 -10.93
C LEU A 49 10.93 8.62 -11.21
N ALA A 50 12.07 8.61 -11.88
CA ALA A 50 12.73 9.84 -12.32
C ALA A 50 11.76 10.74 -13.10
N TRP A 51 10.89 10.15 -13.92
CA TRP A 51 9.85 10.87 -14.65
C TRP A 51 8.83 11.56 -13.74
N ALA A 52 8.49 10.99 -12.58
CA ALA A 52 7.48 11.55 -11.69
C ALA A 52 7.96 12.85 -11.05
N LYS A 53 9.26 12.94 -10.73
CA LYS A 53 9.89 14.18 -10.26
C LYS A 53 9.89 15.28 -11.33
N LEU A 54 10.00 14.91 -12.61
CA LEU A 54 9.92 15.87 -13.72
C LEU A 54 8.52 16.45 -13.90
N ILE A 55 7.46 15.69 -13.60
CA ILE A 55 6.06 16.11 -13.79
C ILE A 55 5.49 16.80 -12.56
N TRP A 56 5.82 16.30 -11.37
CA TRP A 56 5.30 16.76 -10.09
C TRP A 56 6.29 17.68 -9.39
N CYS A 57 6.87 18.63 -10.13
CA CYS A 57 7.69 19.72 -9.59
C CYS A 57 6.88 21.02 -9.51
N SER A 58 7.35 21.99 -8.71
CA SER A 58 6.70 23.29 -8.56
C SER A 58 6.71 24.15 -9.83
N GLU A 59 7.59 23.83 -10.79
CA GLU A 59 7.73 24.58 -12.04
C GLU A 59 6.61 24.25 -13.04
N ILE A 60 5.98 23.07 -12.91
CA ILE A 60 4.85 22.67 -13.74
C ILE A 60 3.55 22.91 -12.98
N PRO A 61 2.69 23.82 -13.45
CA PRO A 61 1.37 24.02 -12.86
C PRO A 61 0.57 22.71 -12.87
N PRO A 62 -0.24 22.40 -11.83
CA PRO A 62 -1.03 21.17 -11.76
C PRO A 62 -1.92 20.92 -12.99
N SER A 63 -2.42 21.99 -13.62
CA SER A 63 -3.22 21.91 -14.85
C SER A 63 -2.45 21.35 -16.06
N LYS A 64 -1.12 21.46 -16.07
CA LYS A 64 -0.23 21.02 -17.16
C LYS A 64 0.49 19.70 -16.86
N SER A 65 0.40 19.18 -15.64
CA SER A 65 1.07 17.93 -15.27
C SER A 65 0.56 16.74 -16.06
N LEU A 66 -0.74 16.68 -16.38
CA LEU A 66 -1.28 15.59 -17.21
C LEU A 66 -0.75 15.63 -18.65
N LEU A 67 -0.61 16.83 -19.23
CA LEU A 67 0.00 16.98 -20.55
C LEU A 67 1.47 16.57 -20.53
N SER A 68 2.19 17.00 -19.50
CA SER A 68 3.61 16.64 -19.28
C SER A 68 3.77 15.12 -19.12
N TRP A 69 2.85 14.45 -18.42
CA TRP A 69 2.79 13.00 -18.35
C TRP A 69 2.63 12.34 -19.71
N ARG A 70 1.70 12.84 -20.53
CA ARG A 70 1.54 12.33 -21.90
C ARG A 70 2.80 12.54 -22.73
N LEU A 71 3.52 13.65 -22.55
CA LEU A 71 4.77 13.91 -23.25
C LEU A 71 5.88 12.93 -22.82
N VAL A 72 6.09 12.75 -21.51
CA VAL A 72 7.14 11.86 -20.98
C VAL A 72 6.89 10.40 -21.35
N HIS A 73 5.63 9.98 -21.45
CA HIS A 73 5.27 8.62 -21.86
C HIS A 73 5.07 8.46 -23.37
N ASP A 74 5.29 9.50 -24.16
CA ASP A 74 5.01 9.51 -25.60
C ASP A 74 3.59 8.99 -25.91
N LYS A 75 2.61 9.50 -25.17
CA LYS A 75 1.16 9.22 -25.30
C LYS A 75 0.39 10.45 -25.77
N LEU A 76 1.06 11.36 -26.46
CA LEU A 76 0.40 12.52 -27.04
C LEU A 76 -0.40 12.05 -28.28
N PRO A 77 -1.67 12.46 -28.42
CA PRO A 77 -2.44 12.20 -29.64
C PRO A 77 -1.90 13.10 -30.75
N THR A 78 -0.89 12.63 -31.46
CA THR A 78 -0.37 13.24 -32.68
C THR A 78 -0.98 12.51 -33.88
N ASP A 79 -1.13 13.18 -35.02
CA ASP A 79 -1.73 12.60 -36.24
C ASP A 79 -1.07 11.29 -36.66
N ASN A 80 0.25 11.20 -36.47
CA ASN A 80 1.02 9.98 -36.73
C ASN A 80 0.55 8.77 -35.90
N LYS A 81 0.07 8.98 -34.68
CA LYS A 81 -0.42 7.91 -33.78
C LYS A 81 -1.90 7.58 -33.97
N LEU A 82 -2.63 8.46 -34.64
CA LEU A 82 -4.02 8.21 -35.04
C LEU A 82 -4.09 7.33 -36.29
N ALA A 83 -3.08 7.38 -37.15
CA ALA A 83 -3.00 6.58 -38.38
C ALA A 83 -2.53 5.12 -38.17
N ASP A 84 -1.92 4.81 -37.03
CA ASP A 84 -1.32 3.50 -36.71
C ASP A 84 -2.33 2.45 -36.17
N LYS A 85 -3.64 2.67 -36.39
CA LYS A 85 -4.70 1.83 -35.80
C LYS A 85 -5.68 1.26 -36.81
#